data_AF-A0A934SVI1-F1
#
_entry.id   AF-A0A934SVI1-F1
#
_cell.length_a   1.000
_cell.length_b   1.000
_cell.length_c   1.000
_cell.angle_alpha   90.00
_cell.angle_beta   90.00
_cell.angle_gamma   90.00
#
_symmetry.space_group_name_H-M   'P 1'
#
loop_
_entity.id
_entity.type
_entity.pdbx_description
1 polymer ?
#
loop_
_entity_poly.entity_id
_entity_poly.type
_entity_poly.pdbx_seq_one_letter_code
_entity_poly.pdbx_strand_id
1 'polypeptide(L)' 'MAQSITYRGFTVSSTAKEAGGKWCVTLCIEKDQSIVRKRQMFFSRCTPDQAQRNGTTHAMREIDALVQGQTVPRRG' A
#
# COMPACT_ATOMS: atom_id res chain seq x y z
N MET A 1 -9.34 9.43 -7.79
CA MET A 1 -10.16 9.05 -6.63
C MET A 1 -9.24 8.48 -5.55
N ALA A 2 -9.36 8.90 -4.30
CA ALA A 2 -8.61 8.30 -3.20
C ALA A 2 -9.42 7.12 -2.63
N GLN A 3 -8.77 5.99 -2.36
CA GLN A 3 -9.39 4.82 -1.74
C GLN A 3 -8.66 4.54 -0.43
N SER A 4 -9.41 4.44 0.68
CA SER A 4 -8.89 4.01 1.98
C SER A 4 -9.59 2.74 2.44
N ILE A 5 -8.82 1.81 3.01
CA ILE A 5 -9.34 0.57 3.59
C ILE A 5 -8.64 0.27 4.91
N THR A 6 -9.32 -0.46 5.80
CA THR A 6 -8.72 -0.97 7.03
C THR A 6 -8.34 -2.44 6.84
N TYR A 7 -7.09 -2.79 7.10
CA TYR A 7 -6.57 -4.16 6.99
C TYR A 7 -5.69 -4.49 8.20
N ARG A 8 -6.05 -5.52 8.98
CA ARG A 8 -5.30 -5.99 10.17
C ARG A 8 -4.97 -4.88 11.19
N GLY A 9 -5.85 -3.90 11.37
CA GLY A 9 -5.63 -2.75 12.26
C GLY A 9 -4.74 -1.65 11.67
N PHE A 10 -4.32 -1.76 10.41
CA PHE A 10 -3.68 -0.70 9.65
C PHE A 10 -4.69 -0.03 8.72
N THR A 11 -4.56 1.27 8.52
CA THR A 11 -5.28 2.02 7.49
C THR A 11 -4.40 2.14 6.26
N VAL A 12 -4.87 1.65 5.12
CA VAL A 12 -4.20 1.76 3.83
C VAL A 12 -4.93 2.78 2.99
N SER A 13 -4.27 3.88 2.67
CA SER A 13 -4.76 4.93 1.79
C SER A 13 -3.99 4.89 0.46
N SER A 14 -4.71 4.86 -0.65
CA SER A 14 -4.16 4.81 -2.00
C SER A 14 -4.77 5.87 -2.91
N THR A 15 -3.92 6.56 -3.67
CA THR A 15 -4.37 7.56 -4.66
C THR A 15 -3.62 7.35 -5.95
N ALA A 16 -4.35 7.05 -7.04
CA ALA A 16 -3.80 7.00 -8.39
C ALA A 16 -3.87 8.38 -9.06
N LYS A 17 -2.76 8.79 -9.69
CA LYS A 17 -2.67 9.98 -10.54
C LYS A 17 -1.98 9.60 -11.85
N GLU A 18 -2.52 10.05 -12.96
CA GLU A 18 -1.87 9.87 -14.25
C GLU A 18 -0.62 10.75 -14.35
N ALA A 19 0.49 10.16 -14.82
CA ALA A 19 1.77 10.82 -15.02
C ALA A 19 2.41 10.27 -16.30
N GLY A 20 2.26 11.00 -17.41
CA GLY A 20 2.93 10.68 -18.68
C GLY A 20 2.54 9.32 -19.27
N GLY A 21 1.25 8.98 -19.28
CA GLY A 21 0.75 7.70 -19.79
C GLY A 21 0.95 6.50 -18.84
N LYS A 22 1.37 6.76 -17.60
CA LYS A 22 1.46 5.77 -16.51
C LYS A 22 0.62 6.22 -15.33
N TRP A 23 0.20 5.26 -14.50
CA TRP A 23 -0.50 5.53 -13.25
C TRP A 23 0.48 5.52 -12.09
N CYS A 24 0.70 6.68 -11.48
CA CYS A 24 1.43 6.81 -10.23
C CYS A 24 0.45 6.63 -9.06
N VAL A 25 0.60 5.54 -8.33
CA VAL A 25 -0.19 5.24 -7.14
C VAL A 25 0.64 5.58 -5.91
N THR A 26 0.18 6.54 -5.14
CA THR A 26 0.75 6.85 -3.83
C THR A 26 0.02 6.05 -2.77
N LEU A 27 0.77 5.24 -2.02
CA LEU A 27 0.31 4.41 -0.92
C LEU A 27 0.78 5.00 0.41
N CYS A 28 -0.12 5.01 1.39
CA CYS A 28 0.15 5.37 2.77
C CYS A 28 -0.43 4.28 3.67
N ILE A 29 0.41 3.69 4.51
CA ILE A 29 0.04 2.70 5.51
C ILE A 29 0.19 3.39 6.86
N GLU A 30 -0.91 3.46 7.59
CA GLU A 30 -1.02 4.10 8.88
C GLU A 30 -1.43 3.07 9.93
N LYS A 31 -0.94 3.20 11.15
CA LYS A 31 -1.36 2.39 12.30
C LYS A 31 -1.41 3.31 13.51
N ASP A 32 -2.50 3.26 14.28
CA ASP A 32 -2.63 4.07 15.50
C ASP A 32 -2.36 5.56 15.25
N GLN A 33 -2.89 6.10 14.13
CA GLN A 33 -2.71 7.49 13.66
C GLN A 33 -1.26 7.88 13.31
N SER A 34 -0.35 6.90 13.23
CA SER A 34 1.04 7.10 12.82
C SER A 34 1.29 6.53 11.43
N ILE A 35 1.99 7.29 10.58
CA ILE A 35 2.40 6.81 9.25
C ILE A 35 3.53 5.77 9.45
N VAL A 36 3.22 4.51 9.16
CA VAL A 36 4.18 3.39 9.21
C VAL A 36 5.01 3.35 7.92
N ARG A 37 4.36 3.57 6.78
CA ARG A 37 5.01 3.53 5.47
C ARG A 37 4.30 4.44 4.49
N LYS A 38 5.09 5.15 3.68
CA LYS A 38 4.59 5.88 2.51
C LYS A 38 5.45 5.54 1.31
N ARG A 39 4.83 5.18 0.18
CA ARG A 39 5.54 4.80 -1.04
C ARG A 39 4.77 5.20 -2.29
N GLN A 40 5.49 5.46 -3.37
CA GLN A 40 4.91 5.66 -4.69
C GLN A 40 5.26 4.49 -5.60
N MET A 41 4.29 4.04 -6.39
CA MET A 41 4.44 2.95 -7.34
C MET A 41 3.91 3.39 -8.69
N PHE A 42 4.58 2.96 -9.76
CA PHE A 42 4.17 3.27 -11.13
C PHE A 42 3.65 2.02 -11.79
N PHE A 43 2.43 2.10 -12.31
CA PHE A 43 1.80 1.03 -13.08
C PHE A 43 1.61 1.49 -14.52
N SER A 44 1.99 0.62 -15.46
CA SER A 44 1.85 0.85 -16.90
C SER A 44 0.89 -0.18 -17.49
N ARG A 45 0.21 0.15 -18.59
CA ARG A 45 -0.69 -0.78 -19.30
C ARG A 45 -1.83 -1.33 -18.43
N CYS A 46 -2.37 -0.51 -17.54
CA CYS A 46 -3.51 -0.88 -16.70
C CYS A 46 -4.50 0.27 -16.60
N THR A 47 -5.74 -0.03 -16.25
CA THR A 47 -6.76 0.99 -15.94
C THR A 47 -6.46 1.65 -14.58
N PRO A 48 -7.01 2.84 -14.29
CA PRO A 48 -6.84 3.49 -12.99
C PRO A 48 -7.30 2.59 -11.83
N ASP A 49 -8.44 1.91 -11.98
CA ASP A 49 -8.94 0.94 -11.01
C ASP A 49 -7.96 -0.22 -10.79
N GLN A 50 -7.38 -0.77 -11.85
CA GLN A 50 -6.37 -1.83 -11.73
C GLN A 50 -5.11 -1.33 -11.02
N ALA A 51 -4.64 -0.12 -11.35
CA ALA A 51 -3.49 0.49 -10.69
C ALA A 51 -3.74 0.62 -9.17
N GLN A 52 -4.91 1.13 -8.78
CA GLN A 52 -5.30 1.26 -7.37
C GLN A 52 -5.39 -0.09 -6.68
N ARG A 53 -6.09 -1.07 -7.27
CA ARG A 53 -6.20 -2.43 -6.71
C ARG A 53 -4.82 -3.06 -6.52
N ASN A 54 -3.95 -2.97 -7.53
CA ASN A 54 -2.59 -3.51 -7.45
C ASN A 54 -1.77 -2.82 -6.35
N GLY A 55 -1.89 -1.50 -6.22
CA GLY A 55 -1.26 -0.74 -5.14
C GLY A 55 -1.76 -1.20 -3.75
N THR A 56 -3.07 -1.34 -3.58
CA THR A 56 -3.68 -1.79 -2.33
C THR A 56 -3.27 -3.22 -1.98
N THR A 57 -3.28 -4.15 -2.94
CA THR A 57 -2.80 -5.53 -2.73
C THR A 57 -1.33 -5.54 -2.34
N HIS A 58 -0.49 -4.67 -2.93
CA HIS A 58 0.90 -4.55 -2.53
C HIS A 58 1.03 -4.05 -1.08
N ALA A 59 0.26 -3.04 -0.68
CA ALA A 59 0.25 -2.55 0.69
C ALA A 59 -0.21 -3.61 1.70
N MET A 60 -1.22 -4.42 1.36
CA MET A 60 -1.64 -5.56 2.20
C MET A 60 -0.52 -6.58 2.39
N ARG A 61 0.20 -6.93 1.32
CA ARG A 61 1.35 -7.84 1.40
C ARG A 61 2.49 -7.26 2.25
N GLU A 62 2.72 -5.95 2.18
CA GLU A 62 3.67 -5.28 3.07
C GLU A 62 3.20 -5.35 4.54
N ILE A 63 1.91 -5.16 4.81
CA ILE A 63 1.37 -5.32 6.17
C ILE A 63 1.53 -6.76 6.65
N ASP A 64 1.25 -7.76 5.81
CA ASP A 64 1.46 -9.16 6.16
C ASP A 64 2.93 -9.41 6.49
N ALA A 65 3.86 -8.88 5.70
CA ALA A 65 5.30 -8.97 5.97
C ALA A 65 5.72 -8.20 7.23
N LEU A 66 5.08 -7.08 7.56
CA LEU A 66 5.35 -6.33 8.81
C LEU A 66 4.86 -7.11 10.04
N VAL A 67 3.67 -7.72 9.95
CA VAL A 67 3.10 -8.55 11.02
C VAL A 67 3.89 -9.86 11.18
N GLN A 68 4.31 -10.48 10.08
CA GLN A 68 5.16 -11.69 10.07
C GLN A 68 6.61 -11.39 10.47
N GLY A 69 7.15 -10.23 10.08
CA GLY A 69 8.50 -9.79 10.43
C GLY A 69 8.65 -9.40 11.90
N GLN A 70 7.55 -8.98 12.55
CA GLN A 70 7.49 -8.82 14.01
C GLN A 70 7.46 -10.16 14.76
N THR A 71 7.17 -11.28 14.09
CA THR A 71 7.02 -12.61 14.72
C THR A 71 8.26 -13.49 14.64
N VAL A 72 9.44 -12.98 14.22
CA VAL A 72 10.69 -13.73 14.35
C VAL A 72 11.48 -13.23 15.56
N PRO A 73 11.35 -13.84 16.75
CA PRO A 73 12.44 -13.79 17.71
C PRO A 73 13.64 -14.45 17.02
N ARG A 74 14.68 -13.66 16.70
CA ARG A 74 16.01 -14.24 16.48
C ARG A 74 16.42 -14.89 17.80
N ARG A 75 16.14 -16.18 17.93
CA ARG A 75 16.59 -17.06 19.02
C ARG A 75 17.53 -18.08 18.39
N GLY A 76 18.72 -18.22 18.96
CA GLY A 76 19.72 -19.22 18.61
C GLY A 76 21.07 -18.59 18.38
#